data_AF-A0A6P2D494-F1
#
_entry.id   AF-A0A6P2D494-F1
#
_cell.length_a   1.000
_cell.length_b   1.000
_cell.length_c   1.000
_cell.angle_alpha   90.00
_cell.angle_beta   90.00
_cell.angle_gamma   90.00
#
_symmetry.space_group_name_H-M   'P 1'
#
loop_
_entity.id
_entity.type
_entity.pdbx_description
1 polymer ?
#
loop_
_entity_poly.entity_id
_entity_poly.type
_entity_poly.pdbx_seq_one_letter_code
_entity_poly.pdbx_strand_id
1 'polypeptide(L)'
;MPAPFLRVELLEPRDVPAKFGSPWPDGERVTLSFAPDGTHIGSEASNLLAQLGPDARVAVLRAFQTWATYGNVNIGLVSDSGAALGTGGAVQGDPRFGDIRVGGRALPTDVLAITAPYNLYDNYSGDLVVNTAVPFGPGGYDLYTALLQEAGHALGIGNSPDPASVMYEFYSGARTGLSADDIAAIQALYGARQPDRYEGTIGNDTLATATRNSDVTADITTTGDIDTYKFTVGLLTQSVTVNLRATGLSLLTARVEILDGSGRVLATRTVTDPTANDITMSLGGLRAGSTYYVRVSSAPGSAFGVGAYALQIRQSSLLTQVTDVVESLLEETGLNDTLITATGLLSKTLAPGPQTEYGTWASFGAPGDVDYYRLTVPGSVSDGSVSLLITVWGADGRALNPWIEVRDATGRTFAAEVVTANGNTTTVQVTGLKAGMTYFVKTFSDSGAAGDYTFAADVRTDAVTVPELATGTVTATSSATTEFTLNQTGQVHLVLSATGARGTVEAVITNEAGEVAGRFSAAAGRGRSLDVYLAAGKYTVTTRSVSGDDLGFQLSLASVTDPVGAQPEDPTGTPAPTTPPNPPPSEPPPPTDPIPPSEPPPPPPPPPPPDPHPPAQW
;
A
#
# COMPACT_ATOMS: atom_id res chain seq x y z
N MET A 1 -3.66 0.33 -62.47
CA MET A 1 -2.99 0.08 -61.17
C MET A 1 -4.08 -0.09 -60.13
N PRO A 2 -4.10 -1.16 -59.31
CA PRO A 2 -5.08 -1.27 -58.23
C PRO A 2 -4.71 -0.30 -57.10
N ALA A 3 -5.71 0.32 -56.48
CA ALA A 3 -5.55 1.23 -55.35
C ALA A 3 -4.94 0.50 -54.14
N PRO A 4 -4.13 1.17 -53.31
CA PRO A 4 -3.61 0.59 -52.09
C PRO A 4 -4.78 0.29 -51.14
N PHE A 5 -4.88 -0.98 -50.72
CA PHE A 5 -5.79 -1.38 -49.65
C PHE A 5 -5.22 -0.89 -48.32
N LEU A 6 -5.99 -0.07 -47.60
CA LEU A 6 -5.79 0.15 -46.18
C LEU A 6 -5.97 -1.20 -45.47
N ARG A 7 -4.88 -1.72 -44.88
CA ARG A 7 -4.95 -2.79 -43.90
C ARG A 7 -4.99 -2.14 -42.53
N VAL A 8 -5.99 -2.51 -41.74
CA VAL A 8 -5.93 -2.34 -40.28
C VAL A 8 -4.98 -3.43 -39.79
N GLU A 9 -3.79 -3.03 -39.39
CA GLU A 9 -2.91 -3.88 -38.61
C GLU A 9 -3.43 -3.85 -37.18
N LEU A 10 -3.72 -5.03 -36.62
CA LEU A 10 -4.04 -5.14 -35.22
C LEU A 10 -2.77 -4.73 -34.46
N LEU A 11 -2.81 -3.62 -33.73
CA LEU A 11 -1.75 -3.26 -32.79
C LEU A 11 -1.47 -4.47 -31.89
N GLU A 12 -0.19 -4.77 -31.68
CA GLU A 12 0.22 -5.86 -30.79
C GLU A 12 -0.51 -5.73 -29.44
N PRO A 13 -1.03 -6.84 -28.89
CA PRO A 13 -1.68 -6.79 -27.58
C PRO A 13 -0.72 -6.21 -26.53
N ARG A 14 -1.26 -5.32 -25.69
CA ARG A 14 -0.57 -4.67 -24.56
C ARG A 14 -0.27 -5.71 -23.47
N ASP A 15 0.72 -6.57 -23.70
CA ASP A 15 0.97 -7.75 -22.87
C ASP A 15 2.14 -7.60 -21.89
N VAL A 16 2.29 -6.43 -21.26
CA VAL A 16 2.92 -6.33 -19.92
C VAL A 16 2.59 -4.99 -19.22
N PRO A 17 1.32 -4.68 -18.91
CA PRO A 17 1.02 -3.65 -17.92
C PRO A 17 1.29 -4.18 -16.51
N ALA A 18 1.49 -3.27 -15.56
CA ALA A 18 1.38 -3.64 -14.15
C ALA A 18 0.02 -4.30 -13.90
N LYS A 19 -0.01 -5.38 -13.09
CA LYS A 19 -1.26 -6.12 -12.89
C LYS A 19 -2.18 -5.37 -11.93
N PHE A 20 -3.11 -4.62 -12.49
CA PHE A 20 -4.18 -3.96 -11.74
C PHE A 20 -5.37 -4.90 -11.47
N GLY A 21 -6.31 -4.43 -10.65
CA GLY A 21 -7.52 -5.15 -10.29
C GLY A 21 -7.36 -6.11 -9.12
N SER A 22 -6.19 -6.12 -8.47
CA SER A 22 -5.93 -6.89 -7.25
C SER A 22 -6.00 -5.95 -6.04
N PRO A 23 -6.97 -6.10 -5.12
CA PRO A 23 -7.01 -5.30 -3.91
C PRO A 23 -5.92 -5.76 -2.92
N TRP A 24 -5.53 -4.87 -2.02
CA TRP A 24 -4.79 -5.25 -0.83
C TRP A 24 -5.54 -6.35 -0.05
N PRO A 25 -4.81 -7.32 0.52
CA PRO A 25 -5.36 -8.42 1.31
C PRO A 25 -6.39 -7.99 2.36
N ASP A 26 -5.97 -7.12 3.27
CA ASP A 26 -6.80 -6.53 4.32
C ASP A 26 -6.94 -5.04 4.05
N GLY A 27 -7.90 -4.67 3.21
CA GLY A 27 -8.18 -3.27 2.87
C GLY A 27 -8.45 -2.39 4.10
N GLU A 28 -9.00 -2.95 5.18
CA GLU A 28 -9.33 -2.18 6.39
C GLU A 28 -8.08 -1.84 7.23
N ARG A 29 -6.90 -2.33 6.85
CA ARG A 29 -5.64 -2.16 7.60
C ARG A 29 -4.42 -1.98 6.71
N VAL A 30 -4.57 -1.27 5.59
CA VAL A 30 -3.42 -0.89 4.77
C VAL A 30 -2.63 0.19 5.53
N THR A 31 -1.31 0.06 5.58
CA THR A 31 -0.43 1.00 6.25
C THR A 31 0.42 1.77 5.24
N LEU A 32 0.78 3.00 5.60
CA LEU A 32 1.62 3.87 4.78
C LEU A 32 2.78 4.38 5.62
N SER A 33 3.95 4.50 5.01
CA SER A 33 5.12 5.09 5.65
C SER A 33 5.92 5.96 4.68
N PHE A 34 6.68 6.91 5.22
CA PHE A 34 7.58 7.76 4.44
C PHE A 34 9.01 7.29 4.66
N ALA A 35 9.66 6.82 3.60
CA ALA A 35 11.05 6.43 3.63
C ALA A 35 11.92 7.65 4.00
N PRO A 36 12.76 7.57 5.06
CA PRO A 36 13.66 8.67 5.43
C PRO A 36 14.56 9.07 4.26
N ASP A 37 14.97 10.34 4.20
CA ASP A 37 16.00 10.77 3.25
C ASP A 37 17.28 9.94 3.48
N GLY A 38 17.94 9.55 2.39
CA GLY A 38 19.07 8.61 2.40
C GLY A 38 18.67 7.14 2.17
N THR A 39 17.38 6.78 2.30
CA THR A 39 16.91 5.42 2.01
C THR A 39 17.16 5.06 0.56
N HIS A 40 17.75 3.89 0.28
CA HIS A 40 18.05 3.50 -1.10
C HIS A 40 16.76 3.18 -1.88
N ILE A 41 16.64 3.77 -3.07
CA ILE A 41 15.63 3.49 -4.09
C ILE A 41 16.40 3.05 -5.33
N GLY A 42 16.59 1.75 -5.51
CA GLY A 42 17.54 1.21 -6.49
C GLY A 42 18.98 1.65 -6.18
N SER A 43 19.67 2.27 -7.14
CA SER A 43 21.03 2.80 -6.98
C SER A 43 21.09 4.22 -6.41
N GLU A 44 19.94 4.90 -6.28
CA GLU A 44 19.85 6.28 -5.82
C GLU A 44 19.33 6.32 -4.38
N ALA A 45 19.49 7.46 -3.71
CA ALA A 45 18.95 7.68 -2.37
C ALA A 45 17.71 8.58 -2.40
N SER A 46 16.77 8.30 -1.49
CA SER A 46 15.58 9.13 -1.29
C SER A 46 15.99 10.53 -0.83
N ASN A 47 15.39 11.56 -1.41
CA ASN A 47 15.55 12.95 -1.01
C ASN A 47 14.19 13.69 -0.91
N LEU A 48 13.10 12.93 -0.78
CA LEU A 48 11.73 13.45 -0.82
C LEU A 48 11.48 14.55 0.22
N LEU A 49 11.84 14.31 1.48
CA LEU A 49 11.48 15.20 2.57
C LEU A 49 12.33 16.46 2.54
N ALA A 50 13.61 16.33 2.18
CA ALA A 50 14.50 17.46 1.94
C ALA A 50 14.06 18.35 0.77
N GLN A 51 13.52 17.77 -0.31
CA GLN A 51 13.16 18.53 -1.52
C GLN A 51 11.75 19.14 -1.45
N LEU A 52 10.75 18.38 -1.00
CA LEU A 52 9.35 18.81 -1.04
C LEU A 52 8.79 19.22 0.33
N GLY A 53 9.55 19.03 1.41
CA GLY A 53 9.18 19.48 2.74
C GLY A 53 8.01 18.71 3.38
N PRO A 54 7.55 19.12 4.58
CA PRO A 54 6.48 18.44 5.31
C PRO A 54 5.12 18.52 4.61
N ASP A 55 4.88 19.54 3.78
CA ASP A 55 3.62 19.71 3.03
C ASP A 55 3.40 18.58 2.02
N ALA A 56 4.49 18.00 1.49
CA ALA A 56 4.41 16.81 0.63
C ALA A 56 3.82 15.61 1.36
N ARG A 57 4.14 15.42 2.65
CA ARG A 57 3.57 14.34 3.45
C ARG A 57 2.05 14.47 3.55
N VAL A 58 1.57 15.68 3.85
CA VAL A 58 0.12 15.93 3.95
C VAL A 58 -0.56 15.75 2.58
N ALA A 59 0.08 16.16 1.48
CA ALA A 59 -0.46 15.96 0.13
C ALA A 59 -0.62 14.47 -0.22
N VAL A 60 0.38 13.64 0.07
CA VAL A 60 0.32 12.17 -0.08
C VAL A 60 -0.81 11.60 0.77
N LEU A 61 -0.82 11.90 2.06
CA LEU A 61 -1.86 11.40 2.97
C LEU A 61 -3.26 11.82 2.51
N ARG A 62 -3.42 13.05 2.03
CA ARG A 62 -4.70 13.54 1.49
C ARG A 62 -5.12 12.76 0.25
N ALA A 63 -4.21 12.45 -0.66
CA ALA A 63 -4.50 11.66 -1.85
C ALA A 63 -5.07 10.27 -1.49
N PHE A 64 -4.41 9.57 -0.58
CA PHE A 64 -4.88 8.29 -0.05
C PHE A 64 -6.22 8.40 0.69
N GLN A 65 -6.39 9.44 1.51
CA GLN A 65 -7.65 9.69 2.23
C GLN A 65 -8.83 9.94 1.28
N THR A 66 -8.59 10.60 0.14
CA THR A 66 -9.63 10.86 -0.87
C THR A 66 -10.21 9.54 -1.40
N TRP A 67 -9.39 8.51 -1.63
CA TRP A 67 -9.84 7.16 -1.99
C TRP A 67 -10.54 6.45 -0.84
N ALA A 68 -9.94 6.48 0.36
CA ALA A 68 -10.48 5.85 1.57
C ALA A 68 -11.85 6.40 2.01
N THR A 69 -12.24 7.59 1.53
CA THR A 69 -13.57 8.16 1.78
C THR A 69 -14.68 7.41 1.04
N TYR A 70 -14.39 6.73 -0.07
CA TYR A 70 -15.39 6.07 -0.92
C TYR A 70 -15.32 4.55 -0.93
N GLY A 71 -14.14 3.96 -0.72
CA GLY A 71 -13.93 2.52 -0.61
C GLY A 71 -13.87 2.05 0.85
N ASN A 72 -14.20 0.78 1.11
CA ASN A 72 -13.98 0.14 2.41
C ASN A 72 -12.49 -0.20 2.62
N VAL A 73 -11.67 0.85 2.65
CA VAL A 73 -10.22 0.78 2.84
C VAL A 73 -9.79 1.83 3.86
N ASN A 74 -8.81 1.50 4.70
CA ASN A 74 -8.20 2.43 5.66
C ASN A 74 -6.69 2.49 5.47
N ILE A 75 -6.12 3.67 5.73
CA ILE A 75 -4.69 3.95 5.55
C ILE A 75 -4.10 4.37 6.88
N GLY A 76 -3.34 3.50 7.55
CA GLY A 76 -2.69 3.80 8.82
C GLY A 76 -1.27 4.31 8.63
N LEU A 77 -0.93 5.50 9.12
CA LEU A 77 0.47 5.96 9.12
C LEU A 77 1.30 5.16 10.13
N VAL A 78 2.44 4.62 9.69
CA VAL A 78 3.44 3.93 10.52
C VAL A 78 4.85 4.49 10.27
N SER A 79 5.80 4.13 11.14
CA SER A 79 7.22 4.48 10.95
C SER A 79 7.87 3.63 9.86
N ASP A 80 8.84 4.21 9.16
CA ASP A 80 9.73 3.49 8.24
C ASP A 80 11.14 3.40 8.83
N SER A 81 11.74 2.21 8.75
CA SER A 81 13.07 1.89 9.27
C SER A 81 14.23 2.45 8.44
N GLY A 82 13.99 2.88 7.20
CA GLY A 82 15.02 3.27 6.24
C GLY A 82 15.65 2.10 5.50
N ALA A 83 15.07 0.89 5.58
CA ALA A 83 15.45 -0.22 4.71
C ALA A 83 15.26 0.17 3.24
N ALA A 84 16.09 -0.32 2.32
CA ALA A 84 15.95 0.01 0.90
C ALA A 84 14.52 -0.30 0.38
N LEU A 85 13.98 0.52 -0.52
CA LEU A 85 12.74 0.19 -1.24
C LEU A 85 12.91 -1.13 -2.00
N GLY A 86 11.86 -1.94 -2.05
CA GLY A 86 11.95 -3.33 -2.52
C GLY A 86 12.67 -4.31 -1.59
N THR A 87 13.08 -3.90 -0.39
CA THR A 87 13.52 -4.87 0.63
C THR A 87 12.34 -5.74 0.98
N GLY A 88 12.51 -7.05 0.84
CA GLY A 88 11.38 -7.93 1.06
C GLY A 88 10.90 -8.00 2.50
N GLY A 89 9.61 -8.28 2.62
CA GLY A 89 8.84 -8.13 3.86
C GLY A 89 7.54 -8.93 3.85
N ALA A 90 6.70 -8.68 4.85
CA ALA A 90 5.35 -9.23 4.86
C ALA A 90 4.58 -8.73 3.63
N VAL A 91 3.70 -9.57 3.08
CA VAL A 91 2.78 -9.14 1.99
C VAL A 91 1.93 -7.95 2.45
N GLN A 92 1.58 -7.91 3.74
CA GLN A 92 0.96 -6.78 4.40
C GLN A 92 1.29 -6.80 5.90
N GLY A 93 1.37 -5.64 6.55
CA GLY A 93 1.58 -5.43 7.97
C GLY A 93 3.02 -5.63 8.44
N ASP A 94 4.02 -5.30 7.61
CA ASP A 94 5.42 -5.38 8.02
C ASP A 94 5.69 -4.39 9.19
N PRO A 95 6.35 -4.81 10.28
CA PRO A 95 6.60 -3.92 11.41
C PRO A 95 7.69 -2.86 11.14
N ARG A 96 8.50 -3.02 10.08
CA ARG A 96 9.65 -2.15 9.78
C ARG A 96 9.29 -0.95 8.90
N PHE A 97 8.20 -1.03 8.15
CA PHE A 97 7.73 -0.01 7.21
C PHE A 97 6.28 -0.30 6.83
N GLY A 98 5.59 0.70 6.31
CA GLY A 98 4.21 0.55 5.86
C GLY A 98 4.10 -0.30 4.60
N ASP A 99 2.91 -0.84 4.37
CA ASP A 99 2.54 -1.57 3.16
C ASP A 99 2.80 -0.74 1.90
N ILE A 100 2.50 0.55 2.00
CA ILE A 100 2.80 1.56 0.98
C ILE A 100 3.98 2.39 1.49
N ARG A 101 5.09 2.39 0.76
CA ARG A 101 6.29 3.15 1.13
C ARG A 101 6.51 4.29 0.17
N VAL A 102 6.64 5.48 0.72
CA VAL A 102 6.71 6.72 -0.07
C VAL A 102 8.12 7.27 0.00
N GLY A 103 8.79 7.30 -1.14
CA GLY A 103 10.13 7.88 -1.32
C GLY A 103 10.15 8.86 -2.49
N GLY A 104 11.32 9.45 -2.76
CA GLY A 104 11.46 10.35 -3.89
C GLY A 104 12.90 10.46 -4.35
N ARG A 105 13.10 10.47 -5.67
CA ARG A 105 14.40 10.63 -6.32
C ARG A 105 14.21 11.32 -7.67
N ALA A 106 15.30 11.76 -8.30
CA ALA A 106 15.23 12.21 -9.68
C ALA A 106 14.80 11.04 -10.58
N LEU A 107 13.77 11.26 -11.38
CA LEU A 107 13.32 10.40 -12.47
C LEU A 107 13.37 11.18 -13.80
N PRO A 108 13.28 10.51 -14.97
CA PRO A 108 13.12 11.18 -16.25
C PRO A 108 12.02 12.25 -16.23
N THR A 109 12.21 13.36 -16.97
CA THR A 109 11.35 14.55 -16.90
C THR A 109 9.94 14.33 -17.43
N ASP A 110 9.73 13.27 -18.17
CA ASP A 110 8.44 12.79 -18.67
C ASP A 110 7.66 11.97 -17.63
N VAL A 111 8.21 11.76 -16.43
CA VAL A 111 7.56 11.02 -15.35
C VAL A 111 7.39 11.90 -14.11
N LEU A 112 6.17 12.03 -13.58
CA LEU A 112 5.90 12.82 -12.37
C LEU A 112 6.08 12.02 -11.08
N ALA A 113 5.58 10.80 -11.08
CA ALA A 113 5.75 9.82 -10.02
C ALA A 113 5.52 8.43 -10.61
N ILE A 114 5.87 7.41 -9.81
CA ILE A 114 5.72 6.01 -10.18
C ILE A 114 5.24 5.26 -8.97
N THR A 115 4.24 4.40 -9.18
CA THR A 115 3.77 3.48 -8.15
C THR A 115 3.74 2.06 -8.68
N ALA A 116 4.12 1.14 -7.82
CA ALA A 116 3.84 -0.27 -8.01
C ALA A 116 2.47 -0.60 -7.40
N PRO A 117 1.46 -1.01 -8.18
CA PRO A 117 0.23 -1.53 -7.60
C PRO A 117 0.50 -2.73 -6.70
N TYR A 118 -0.44 -2.96 -5.78
CA TYR A 118 -0.42 -4.20 -5.02
C TYR A 118 -0.33 -5.40 -5.94
N ASN A 119 0.70 -6.20 -5.71
CA ASN A 119 0.90 -7.47 -6.37
C ASN A 119 1.49 -8.49 -5.38
N LEU A 120 1.63 -9.73 -5.85
CA LEU A 120 2.09 -10.85 -5.03
C LEU A 120 3.44 -11.38 -5.45
N TYR A 121 4.03 -10.82 -6.51
CA TYR A 121 5.22 -11.37 -7.16
C TYR A 121 6.50 -10.59 -6.88
N ASP A 122 6.43 -9.36 -6.41
CA ASP A 122 7.61 -8.61 -5.98
C ASP A 122 7.44 -8.01 -4.57
N ASN A 123 8.49 -7.30 -4.13
CA ASN A 123 8.53 -6.62 -2.83
C ASN A 123 8.34 -5.11 -2.96
N TYR A 124 7.91 -4.63 -4.13
CA TYR A 124 7.67 -3.23 -4.40
C TYR A 124 6.19 -2.88 -4.31
N SER A 125 5.29 -3.83 -4.07
CA SER A 125 3.86 -3.57 -3.84
C SER A 125 3.65 -2.34 -2.95
N GLY A 126 2.99 -1.31 -3.51
CA GLY A 126 2.71 -0.06 -2.81
C GLY A 126 3.86 0.95 -2.76
N ASP A 127 5.07 0.62 -3.21
CA ASP A 127 6.17 1.57 -3.30
C ASP A 127 5.80 2.69 -4.28
N LEU A 128 5.82 3.93 -3.77
CA LEU A 128 5.53 5.16 -4.48
C LEU A 128 6.80 6.01 -4.51
N VAL A 129 7.31 6.27 -5.70
CA VAL A 129 8.50 7.11 -5.93
C VAL A 129 8.09 8.41 -6.60
N VAL A 130 8.18 9.51 -5.87
CA VAL A 130 7.92 10.86 -6.41
C VAL A 130 9.15 11.38 -7.16
N ASN A 131 8.96 11.96 -8.34
CA ASN A 131 10.07 12.59 -9.07
C ASN A 131 10.48 13.90 -8.38
N THR A 132 11.64 13.93 -7.74
CA THR A 132 12.13 15.16 -7.08
C THR A 132 12.88 16.11 -8.01
N ALA A 133 13.00 15.77 -9.31
CA ALA A 133 13.61 16.63 -10.33
C ALA A 133 12.59 17.49 -11.09
N VAL A 134 11.28 17.26 -10.94
CA VAL A 134 10.24 18.08 -11.58
C VAL A 134 9.75 19.20 -10.66
N PRO A 135 9.32 20.35 -11.21
CA PRO A 135 8.87 21.47 -10.39
C PRO A 135 7.44 21.24 -9.90
N PHE A 136 7.27 20.68 -8.70
CA PHE A 136 5.98 20.66 -8.01
C PHE A 136 5.70 22.00 -7.33
N GLY A 137 4.49 22.53 -7.50
CA GLY A 137 4.04 23.78 -6.87
C GLY A 137 3.60 24.88 -7.85
N PRO A 138 3.49 26.14 -7.40
CA PRO A 138 2.98 27.24 -8.21
C PRO A 138 3.78 27.43 -9.52
N GLY A 139 3.09 27.35 -10.66
CA GLY A 139 3.73 27.47 -11.98
C GLY A 139 4.34 26.17 -12.53
N GLY A 140 4.23 25.07 -11.78
CA GLY A 140 4.60 23.72 -12.20
C GLY A 140 3.45 22.73 -12.04
N TYR A 141 3.76 21.49 -11.67
CA TYR A 141 2.78 20.42 -11.50
C TYR A 141 2.10 20.48 -10.12
N ASP A 142 0.81 20.20 -10.06
CA ASP A 142 0.10 20.03 -8.79
C ASP A 142 0.44 18.66 -8.16
N LEU A 143 1.17 18.68 -7.05
CA LEU A 143 1.65 17.48 -6.36
C LEU A 143 0.50 16.57 -5.92
N TYR A 144 -0.58 17.15 -5.40
CA TYR A 144 -1.74 16.36 -4.97
C TYR A 144 -2.38 15.60 -6.13
N THR A 145 -2.48 16.20 -7.31
CA THR A 145 -3.05 15.55 -8.49
C THR A 145 -2.23 14.36 -8.94
N ALA A 146 -0.90 14.51 -9.03
CA ALA A 146 -0.02 13.39 -9.36
C ALA A 146 -0.19 12.26 -8.33
N LEU A 147 -0.13 12.59 -7.04
CA LEU A 147 -0.28 11.62 -5.97
C LEU A 147 -1.67 11.00 -5.87
N LEU A 148 -2.72 11.67 -6.35
CA LEU A 148 -4.07 11.13 -6.37
C LEU A 148 -4.20 9.95 -7.34
N GLN A 149 -3.51 10.04 -8.49
CA GLN A 149 -3.38 8.93 -9.42
C GLN A 149 -2.53 7.80 -8.84
N GLU A 150 -1.35 8.13 -8.31
CA GLU A 150 -0.46 7.16 -7.66
C GLU A 150 -1.14 6.41 -6.50
N ALA A 151 -1.93 7.10 -5.69
CA ALA A 151 -2.70 6.46 -4.62
C ALA A 151 -3.74 5.47 -5.18
N GLY A 152 -4.34 5.76 -6.33
CA GLY A 152 -5.22 4.84 -7.03
C GLY A 152 -4.46 3.59 -7.50
N HIS A 153 -3.29 3.78 -8.10
CA HIS A 153 -2.39 2.68 -8.50
C HIS A 153 -1.98 1.82 -7.31
N ALA A 154 -1.53 2.41 -6.21
CA ALA A 154 -1.18 1.70 -4.98
C ALA A 154 -2.35 0.85 -4.46
N LEU A 155 -3.59 1.33 -4.62
CA LEU A 155 -4.82 0.62 -4.24
C LEU A 155 -5.31 -0.39 -5.28
N GLY A 156 -4.57 -0.59 -6.37
CA GLY A 156 -4.85 -1.60 -7.40
C GLY A 156 -5.73 -1.10 -8.55
N ILE A 157 -5.98 0.21 -8.67
CA ILE A 157 -6.75 0.80 -9.77
C ILE A 157 -5.81 1.10 -10.93
N GLY A 158 -6.18 0.65 -12.14
CA GLY A 158 -5.41 0.88 -13.36
C GLY A 158 -5.75 2.20 -14.03
N ASN A 159 -4.97 2.54 -15.06
CA ASN A 159 -5.20 3.72 -15.89
C ASN A 159 -6.58 3.72 -16.56
N SER A 160 -7.13 4.91 -16.76
CA SER A 160 -8.40 5.18 -17.44
C SER A 160 -8.17 5.92 -18.76
N PRO A 161 -8.92 5.60 -19.83
CA PRO A 161 -8.89 6.39 -21.06
C PRO A 161 -9.69 7.70 -20.96
N ASP A 162 -10.48 7.90 -19.90
CA ASP A 162 -11.29 9.11 -19.71
C ASP A 162 -10.44 10.26 -19.16
N PRO A 163 -10.27 11.38 -19.89
CA PRO A 163 -9.54 12.55 -19.39
C PRO A 163 -10.11 13.16 -18.10
N ALA A 164 -11.38 12.90 -17.76
CA ALA A 164 -11.99 13.36 -16.51
C ALA A 164 -11.61 12.50 -15.29
N SER A 165 -11.16 11.26 -15.49
CA SER A 165 -10.71 10.36 -14.42
C SER A 165 -9.36 10.80 -13.84
N VAL A 166 -9.18 10.65 -12.52
CA VAL A 166 -7.86 10.87 -11.89
C VAL A 166 -6.84 9.81 -12.32
N MET A 167 -7.30 8.68 -12.86
CA MET A 167 -6.48 7.61 -13.40
C MET A 167 -6.12 7.83 -14.87
N TYR A 168 -6.40 9.01 -15.44
CA TYR A 168 -5.94 9.34 -16.78
C TYR A 168 -4.41 9.45 -16.82
N GLU A 169 -3.77 8.65 -17.67
CA GLU A 169 -2.31 8.43 -17.75
C GLU A 169 -1.48 9.73 -17.88
N PHE A 170 -2.07 10.79 -18.45
CA PHE A 170 -1.39 12.07 -18.68
C PHE A 170 -1.88 13.16 -17.76
N TYR A 171 -0.94 13.93 -17.22
CA TYR A 171 -1.26 15.12 -16.44
C TYR A 171 -1.99 16.17 -17.29
N SER A 172 -3.20 16.56 -16.87
CA SER A 172 -4.07 17.52 -17.58
C SER A 172 -4.41 18.78 -16.76
N GLY A 173 -3.73 19.00 -15.64
CA GLY A 173 -3.97 20.11 -14.71
C GLY A 173 -4.45 19.64 -13.34
N ALA A 174 -4.66 20.58 -12.43
CA ALA A 174 -5.02 20.27 -11.04
C ALA A 174 -6.42 19.64 -10.93
N ARG A 175 -6.53 18.60 -10.09
CA ARG A 175 -7.77 17.89 -9.75
C ARG A 175 -8.09 18.04 -8.27
N THR A 176 -9.38 18.04 -7.93
CA THR A 176 -9.85 18.23 -6.54
C THR A 176 -10.48 16.99 -5.92
N GLY A 177 -10.70 15.92 -6.69
CA GLY A 177 -11.35 14.70 -6.20
C GLY A 177 -11.55 13.66 -7.30
N LEU A 178 -12.23 12.59 -6.96
CA LEU A 178 -12.50 11.44 -7.82
C LEU A 178 -13.70 11.70 -8.75
N SER A 179 -13.64 11.15 -9.97
CA SER A 179 -14.81 11.04 -10.84
C SER A 179 -15.76 9.92 -10.39
N ALA A 180 -16.95 9.82 -10.99
CA ALA A 180 -17.89 8.74 -10.69
C ALA A 180 -17.31 7.35 -11.05
N ASP A 181 -16.54 7.27 -12.14
CA ASP A 181 -15.92 6.02 -12.58
C ASP A 181 -14.77 5.61 -11.65
N ASP A 182 -14.01 6.57 -11.14
CA ASP A 182 -12.99 6.33 -10.11
C ASP A 182 -13.62 5.77 -8.83
N ILE A 183 -14.74 6.36 -8.37
CA ILE A 183 -15.51 5.89 -7.20
C ILE A 183 -16.03 4.46 -7.45
N ALA A 184 -16.57 4.18 -8.63
CA ALA A 184 -17.03 2.84 -8.97
C ALA A 184 -15.87 1.82 -8.99
N ALA A 185 -14.69 2.22 -9.46
CA ALA A 185 -13.50 1.35 -9.50
C ALA A 185 -13.00 0.98 -8.11
N ILE A 186 -12.87 1.94 -7.18
CA ILE A 186 -12.45 1.62 -5.80
C ILE A 186 -13.49 0.76 -5.08
N GLN A 187 -14.78 1.03 -5.30
CA GLN A 187 -15.86 0.23 -4.71
C GLN A 187 -15.96 -1.18 -5.31
N ALA A 188 -15.55 -1.38 -6.56
CA ALA A 188 -15.48 -2.71 -7.16
C ALA A 188 -14.38 -3.57 -6.51
N LEU A 189 -13.29 -2.95 -6.03
CA LEU A 189 -12.17 -3.64 -5.38
C LEU A 189 -12.39 -3.88 -3.89
N TYR A 190 -12.83 -2.85 -3.17
CA TYR A 190 -12.92 -2.88 -1.70
C TYR A 190 -14.35 -2.91 -1.18
N GLY A 191 -15.36 -2.72 -2.03
CA GLY A 191 -16.72 -2.42 -1.60
C GLY A 191 -16.90 -0.96 -1.18
N ALA A 192 -18.16 -0.54 -1.06
CA ALA A 192 -18.48 0.74 -0.43
C ALA A 192 -18.26 0.65 1.09
N ARG A 193 -17.81 1.74 1.70
CA ARG A 193 -17.64 1.86 3.15
C ARG A 193 -18.95 1.53 3.88
N GLN A 194 -18.87 0.69 4.92
CA GLN A 194 -20.04 0.21 5.65
C GLN A 194 -20.04 0.70 7.10
N PRO A 195 -21.22 0.93 7.69
CA PRO A 195 -21.37 1.11 9.13
C PRO A 195 -20.71 -0.02 9.90
N ASP A 196 -20.07 0.31 11.02
CA ASP A 196 -19.43 -0.70 11.84
C ASP A 196 -20.45 -1.56 12.62
N ARG A 197 -19.94 -2.63 13.24
CA ARG A 197 -20.79 -3.59 13.99
C ARG A 197 -21.48 -3.01 15.23
N TYR A 198 -21.07 -1.83 15.69
CA TYR A 198 -21.59 -1.18 16.89
C TYR A 198 -22.76 -0.25 16.61
N GLU A 199 -23.00 0.15 15.36
CA GLU A 199 -24.19 0.92 14.99
C GLU A 199 -25.50 0.11 15.11
N GLY A 200 -25.46 -1.19 14.80
CA GLY A 200 -26.66 -2.03 14.79
C GLY A 200 -27.74 -1.51 13.82
N THR A 201 -29.03 -1.73 14.14
CA THR A 201 -30.14 -1.28 13.25
C THR A 201 -30.68 0.11 13.58
N ILE A 202 -30.26 0.69 14.71
CA ILE A 202 -30.80 1.96 15.25
C ILE A 202 -29.72 3.05 15.37
N GLY A 203 -28.50 2.79 14.92
CA GLY A 203 -27.32 3.65 15.10
C GLY A 203 -26.81 3.62 16.55
N ASN A 204 -25.69 4.29 16.80
CA ASN A 204 -25.10 4.43 18.13
C ASN A 204 -24.79 5.91 18.48
N ASP A 205 -25.38 6.86 17.74
CA ASP A 205 -25.02 8.27 17.66
C ASP A 205 -25.48 9.12 18.84
N THR A 206 -26.28 8.53 19.73
CA THR A 206 -26.96 9.24 20.81
C THR A 206 -26.71 8.59 22.16
N LEU A 207 -26.93 9.34 23.25
CA LEU A 207 -26.87 8.80 24.61
C LEU A 207 -27.86 7.64 24.83
N ALA A 208 -28.99 7.62 24.11
CA ALA A 208 -30.00 6.58 24.23
C ALA A 208 -29.56 5.28 23.55
N THR A 209 -28.92 5.40 22.39
CA THR A 209 -28.44 4.27 21.58
C THR A 209 -27.01 3.85 21.88
N ALA A 210 -26.31 4.59 22.75
CA ALA A 210 -24.90 4.38 23.05
C ALA A 210 -24.51 2.94 23.40
N THR A 211 -23.42 2.49 22.79
CA THR A 211 -22.81 1.16 22.94
C THR A 211 -22.13 1.01 24.31
N ARG A 212 -22.26 -0.15 24.97
CA ARG A 212 -21.68 -0.38 26.32
C ARG A 212 -20.17 -0.73 26.24
N ASN A 213 -19.37 -0.11 27.12
CA ASN A 213 -17.90 -0.23 27.32
C ASN A 213 -17.34 -1.68 27.23
N SER A 214 -16.09 -2.00 26.85
CA SER A 214 -14.81 -1.25 26.68
C SER A 214 -13.90 -2.01 25.70
N ASP A 215 -13.01 -1.26 25.03
CA ASP A 215 -12.01 -1.73 24.05
C ASP A 215 -12.68 -2.17 22.74
N VAL A 216 -12.84 -1.21 21.85
CA VAL A 216 -13.46 -1.41 20.54
C VAL A 216 -12.51 -0.97 19.43
N THR A 217 -12.63 -1.61 18.28
CA THR A 217 -12.11 -1.10 17.01
C THR A 217 -13.31 -0.83 16.13
N ALA A 218 -13.54 0.43 15.85
CA ALA A 218 -14.73 1.00 15.27
C ALA A 218 -14.33 1.93 14.12
N ASP A 219 -15.30 2.47 13.40
CA ASP A 219 -15.04 3.26 12.21
C ASP A 219 -16.01 4.44 12.09
N ILE A 220 -15.45 5.66 11.90
CA ILE A 220 -16.23 6.82 11.49
C ILE A 220 -16.49 6.70 9.99
N THR A 221 -17.64 6.12 9.65
CA THR A 221 -18.04 5.70 8.30
C THR A 221 -18.15 6.87 7.33
N THR A 222 -18.69 7.99 7.82
CA THR A 222 -18.86 9.25 7.08
C THR A 222 -18.49 10.45 7.93
N THR A 223 -18.31 11.63 7.34
CA THR A 223 -18.02 12.86 8.13
C THR A 223 -19.17 13.29 9.03
N GLY A 224 -20.39 12.78 8.81
CA GLY A 224 -21.56 12.99 9.65
C GLY A 224 -21.75 11.92 10.73
N ASP A 225 -20.94 10.87 10.72
CA ASP A 225 -21.02 9.75 11.65
C ASP A 225 -20.52 10.17 13.05
N ILE A 226 -21.22 9.66 14.05
CA ILE A 226 -21.01 9.90 15.47
C ILE A 226 -21.14 8.57 16.18
N ASP A 227 -20.09 8.15 16.87
CA ASP A 227 -20.14 6.99 17.74
C ASP A 227 -20.27 7.40 19.21
N THR A 228 -21.27 6.87 19.91
CA THR A 228 -21.41 7.09 21.36
C THR A 228 -21.26 5.79 22.15
N TYR A 229 -20.35 5.82 23.12
CA TYR A 229 -20.10 4.74 24.07
C TYR A 229 -20.50 5.15 25.48
N LYS A 230 -20.91 4.19 26.31
CA LYS A 230 -21.27 4.42 27.72
C LYS A 230 -20.54 3.48 28.66
N PHE A 231 -20.09 4.02 29.79
CA PHE A 231 -19.42 3.27 30.85
C PHE A 231 -19.93 3.70 32.23
N THR A 232 -19.88 2.79 33.20
CA THR A 232 -20.25 3.09 34.60
C THR A 232 -18.98 3.15 35.44
N VAL A 233 -18.87 4.19 36.26
CA VAL A 233 -17.67 4.42 37.09
C VAL A 233 -17.68 3.48 38.29
N GLY A 234 -16.59 2.71 38.46
CA GLY A 234 -16.38 1.80 39.57
C GLY A 234 -16.25 2.53 40.91
N LEU A 235 -16.54 1.80 42.00
CA LEU A 235 -16.54 2.35 43.38
C LEU A 235 -15.17 2.86 43.86
N LEU A 236 -14.09 2.31 43.32
CA LEU A 236 -12.70 2.63 43.70
C LEU A 236 -11.96 3.43 42.62
N THR A 237 -12.66 3.87 41.58
CA THR A 237 -12.07 4.60 40.45
C THR A 237 -11.68 6.00 40.89
N GLN A 238 -10.41 6.34 40.74
CA GLN A 238 -9.90 7.70 41.02
C GLN A 238 -9.93 8.58 39.76
N SER A 239 -9.59 7.97 38.63
CA SER A 239 -9.57 8.63 37.34
C SER A 239 -10.01 7.67 36.24
N VAL A 240 -10.54 8.23 35.18
CA VAL A 240 -10.83 7.53 33.93
C VAL A 240 -9.97 8.12 32.84
N THR A 241 -9.25 7.26 32.12
CA THR A 241 -8.48 7.61 30.95
C THR A 241 -9.16 7.05 29.71
N VAL A 242 -9.47 7.93 28.76
CA VAL A 242 -10.01 7.61 27.44
C VAL A 242 -8.86 7.74 26.46
N ASN A 243 -8.54 6.64 25.76
CA ASN A 243 -7.54 6.59 24.70
C ASN A 243 -8.25 6.25 23.39
N LEU A 244 -8.19 7.13 22.40
CA LEU A 244 -8.51 6.84 21.02
C LEU A 244 -7.18 6.75 20.26
N ARG A 245 -6.96 5.61 19.60
CA ARG A 245 -5.81 5.37 18.71
C ARG A 245 -6.32 5.27 17.28
N ALA A 246 -5.83 6.14 16.42
CA ALA A 246 -5.99 6.02 14.97
C ALA A 246 -4.65 5.69 14.29
N THR A 247 -3.52 5.92 14.97
CA THR A 247 -2.17 5.62 14.48
C THR A 247 -2.02 4.15 14.09
N GLY A 248 -1.59 3.92 12.84
CA GLY A 248 -1.46 2.59 12.24
C GLY A 248 -2.79 1.89 11.91
N LEU A 249 -3.94 2.55 12.10
CA LEU A 249 -5.26 2.04 11.71
C LEU A 249 -5.87 2.85 10.57
N SER A 250 -5.85 4.18 10.69
CA SER A 250 -6.35 5.09 9.64
C SER A 250 -5.71 6.48 9.77
N LEU A 251 -6.02 7.37 8.83
CA LEU A 251 -5.64 8.78 8.91
C LEU A 251 -6.68 9.62 9.66
N LEU A 252 -7.70 8.99 10.28
CA LEU A 252 -8.81 9.68 10.94
C LEU A 252 -8.30 10.76 11.88
N THR A 253 -8.81 11.96 11.70
CA THR A 253 -8.70 13.09 12.62
C THR A 253 -10.06 13.24 13.31
N ALA A 254 -10.05 13.12 14.64
CA ALA A 254 -11.28 12.98 15.41
C ALA A 254 -11.45 14.09 16.46
N ARG A 255 -12.71 14.26 16.88
CA ARG A 255 -13.09 14.93 18.12
C ARG A 255 -13.66 13.88 19.07
N VAL A 256 -13.13 13.87 20.29
CA VAL A 256 -13.60 13.04 21.40
C VAL A 256 -14.15 13.92 22.51
N GLU A 257 -15.35 13.58 22.99
CA GLU A 257 -16.02 14.27 24.08
C GLU A 257 -16.40 13.28 25.19
N ILE A 258 -16.19 13.67 26.45
CA ILE A 258 -16.68 12.93 27.62
C ILE A 258 -17.91 13.65 28.16
N LEU A 259 -19.04 12.97 28.31
CA LEU A 259 -20.32 13.55 28.72
C LEU A 259 -20.87 12.91 29.99
N ASP A 260 -21.64 13.67 30.77
CA ASP A 260 -22.46 13.13 31.85
C ASP A 260 -23.81 12.57 31.36
N GLY A 261 -24.59 11.99 32.27
CA GLY A 261 -25.91 11.42 31.96
C GLY A 261 -26.98 12.41 31.46
N SER A 262 -26.71 13.72 31.50
CA SER A 262 -27.59 14.74 30.92
C SER A 262 -27.14 15.17 29.51
N GLY A 263 -26.04 14.62 28.99
CA GLY A 263 -25.44 15.04 27.72
C GLY A 263 -24.59 16.29 27.82
N ARG A 264 -24.25 16.74 29.03
CA ARG A 264 -23.33 17.87 29.20
C ARG A 264 -21.89 17.40 29.00
N VAL A 265 -21.16 18.07 28.11
CA VAL A 265 -19.74 17.83 27.86
C VAL A 265 -18.92 18.24 29.08
N LEU A 266 -18.15 17.30 29.62
CA LEU A 266 -17.24 17.46 30.75
C LEU A 266 -15.81 17.74 30.28
N ALA A 267 -15.43 17.14 29.16
CA ALA A 267 -14.14 17.31 28.53
C ALA A 267 -14.26 17.10 27.02
N THR A 268 -13.46 17.80 26.23
CA THR A 268 -13.38 17.64 24.78
C THR A 268 -11.93 17.74 24.33
N ARG A 269 -11.57 16.98 23.30
CA ARG A 269 -10.29 17.10 22.60
C ARG A 269 -10.51 16.85 21.12
N THR A 270 -9.85 17.64 20.28
CA THR A 270 -9.87 17.49 18.83
C THR A 270 -8.45 17.43 18.32
N VAL A 271 -8.20 16.53 17.38
CA VAL A 271 -6.95 16.46 16.63
C VAL A 271 -7.26 16.68 15.17
N THR A 272 -6.45 17.49 14.49
CA THR A 272 -6.60 17.85 13.08
C THR A 272 -5.36 17.49 12.24
N ASP A 273 -4.29 17.03 12.88
CA ASP A 273 -3.09 16.54 12.22
C ASP A 273 -3.18 15.02 12.02
N PRO A 274 -3.27 14.52 10.77
CA PRO A 274 -3.36 13.08 10.49
C PRO A 274 -2.05 12.34 10.78
N THR A 275 -0.93 13.04 11.00
CA THR A 275 0.36 12.42 11.32
C THR A 275 0.55 12.12 12.81
N ALA A 276 -0.33 12.66 13.65
CA ALA A 276 -0.31 12.50 15.09
C ALA A 276 -1.76 12.46 15.63
N ASN A 277 -2.51 11.43 15.23
CA ASN A 277 -3.97 11.39 15.34
C ASN A 277 -4.54 10.65 16.55
N ASP A 278 -3.71 10.31 17.53
CA ASP A 278 -4.14 9.70 18.79
C ASP A 278 -4.63 10.76 19.81
N ILE A 279 -5.65 10.40 20.59
CA ILE A 279 -6.26 11.24 21.62
C ILE A 279 -6.24 10.51 22.96
N THR A 280 -5.52 11.06 23.94
CA THR A 280 -5.61 10.66 25.35
C THR A 280 -6.26 11.77 26.17
N MET A 281 -7.25 11.42 26.98
CA MET A 281 -7.94 12.31 27.91
C MET A 281 -8.07 11.63 29.27
N SER A 282 -7.72 12.32 30.36
CA SER A 282 -7.88 11.81 31.72
C SER A 282 -8.80 12.72 32.52
N LEU A 283 -9.75 12.14 33.24
CA LEU A 283 -10.75 12.85 34.02
C LEU A 283 -10.86 12.24 35.42
N GLY A 284 -10.67 13.06 36.45
CA GLY A 284 -10.87 12.71 37.85
C GLY A 284 -12.21 13.21 38.38
N GLY A 285 -12.54 12.84 39.63
CA GLY A 285 -13.73 13.37 40.33
C GLY A 285 -15.07 12.91 39.77
N LEU A 286 -15.08 11.82 39.00
CA LEU A 286 -16.32 11.20 38.52
C LEU A 286 -17.07 10.52 39.66
N ARG A 287 -18.41 10.61 39.63
CA ARG A 287 -19.26 10.02 40.67
C ARG A 287 -19.32 8.52 40.48
N ALA A 288 -18.87 7.77 41.48
CA ALA A 288 -18.98 6.32 41.51
C ALA A 288 -20.43 5.86 41.31
N GLY A 289 -20.61 4.76 40.57
CA GLY A 289 -21.92 4.20 40.22
C GLY A 289 -22.70 5.00 39.17
N SER A 290 -22.23 6.18 38.75
CA SER A 290 -22.86 6.96 37.69
C SER A 290 -22.38 6.52 36.31
N THR A 291 -23.27 6.64 35.32
CA THR A 291 -22.96 6.38 33.90
C THR A 291 -22.49 7.65 33.23
N TYR A 292 -21.41 7.52 32.46
CA TYR A 292 -20.82 8.56 31.63
C TYR A 292 -20.68 8.05 30.20
N TYR A 293 -20.47 8.98 29.27
CA TYR A 293 -20.45 8.71 27.84
C TYR A 293 -19.15 9.22 27.21
N VAL A 294 -18.68 8.54 26.18
CA VAL A 294 -17.64 9.00 25.28
C VAL A 294 -18.26 9.11 23.90
N ARG A 295 -18.20 10.29 23.29
CA ARG A 295 -18.66 10.54 21.93
C ARG A 295 -17.46 10.78 21.04
N VAL A 296 -17.34 9.99 19.97
CA VAL A 296 -16.33 10.11 18.93
C VAL A 296 -17.01 10.63 17.67
N SER A 297 -16.38 11.59 16.98
CA SER A 297 -16.92 12.16 15.75
C SER A 297 -15.78 12.72 14.91
N SER A 298 -16.06 12.98 13.64
CA SER A 298 -15.13 13.65 12.74
C SER A 298 -14.66 15.03 13.26
N ALA A 299 -13.37 15.33 13.09
CA ALA A 299 -12.85 16.69 13.32
C ALA A 299 -13.51 17.69 12.34
N PRO A 300 -13.93 18.90 12.78
CA PRO A 300 -14.67 19.82 11.93
C PRO A 300 -13.91 20.20 10.66
N GLY A 301 -14.55 20.07 9.50
CA GLY A 301 -14.00 20.49 8.21
C GLY A 301 -12.76 19.72 7.76
N SER A 302 -12.47 18.57 8.38
CA SER A 302 -11.29 17.79 8.05
C SER A 302 -11.48 16.98 6.78
N ALA A 303 -10.48 17.01 5.90
CA ALA A 303 -10.36 16.06 4.79
C ALA A 303 -10.12 14.63 5.29
N PHE A 304 -9.61 14.48 6.52
CA PHE A 304 -9.30 13.23 7.19
C PHE A 304 -10.40 12.84 8.19
N GLY A 305 -11.64 13.11 7.81
CA GLY A 305 -12.78 13.00 8.71
C GLY A 305 -13.42 11.62 8.82
N VAL A 306 -12.86 10.63 8.14
CA VAL A 306 -13.42 9.29 7.91
C VAL A 306 -12.30 8.27 8.11
N GLY A 307 -12.53 7.21 8.87
CA GLY A 307 -11.48 6.23 9.18
C GLY A 307 -11.73 5.37 10.43
N ALA A 308 -11.02 4.24 10.50
CA ALA A 308 -11.00 3.37 11.67
C ALA A 308 -10.27 3.96 12.87
N TYR A 309 -10.71 3.60 14.07
CA TYR A 309 -10.03 3.91 15.33
C TYR A 309 -10.21 2.79 16.36
N ALA A 310 -9.30 2.71 17.32
CA ALA A 310 -9.44 1.88 18.51
C ALA A 310 -9.72 2.78 19.72
N LEU A 311 -10.79 2.49 20.46
CA LEU A 311 -11.16 3.21 21.67
C LEU A 311 -11.02 2.34 22.90
N GLN A 312 -10.25 2.82 23.87
CA GLN A 312 -10.00 2.18 25.15
C GLN A 312 -10.40 3.12 26.29
N ILE A 313 -11.16 2.61 27.26
CA ILE A 313 -11.58 3.36 28.45
C ILE A 313 -11.04 2.63 29.68
N ARG A 314 -10.02 3.19 30.31
CA ARG A 314 -9.35 2.63 31.49
C ARG A 314 -9.77 3.37 32.75
N GLN A 315 -10.19 2.62 33.76
CA GLN A 315 -10.48 3.15 35.09
C GLN A 315 -9.33 2.82 36.03
N SER A 316 -8.64 3.83 36.53
CA SER A 316 -7.49 3.62 37.42
C SER A 316 -7.94 3.64 38.88
N SER A 317 -7.45 2.67 39.65
CA SER A 317 -7.56 2.60 41.11
C SER A 317 -6.19 2.28 41.72
N LEU A 318 -6.06 2.41 43.05
CA LEU A 318 -4.82 2.05 43.76
C LEU A 318 -4.44 0.56 43.63
N LEU A 319 -5.36 -0.30 43.18
CA LEU A 319 -5.16 -1.75 43.03
C LEU A 319 -4.69 -2.18 41.63
N THR A 320 -4.74 -1.31 40.61
CA THR A 320 -4.48 -1.66 39.20
C THR A 320 -3.04 -1.41 38.73
N GLN A 321 -2.13 -0.97 39.61
CA GLN A 321 -0.76 -0.58 39.27
C GLN A 321 0.28 -1.73 39.31
N VAL A 322 -0.10 -3.02 39.43
CA VAL A 322 0.85 -4.10 39.79
C VAL A 322 0.98 -5.24 38.76
N THR A 323 0.31 -5.22 37.60
CA THR A 323 0.39 -6.36 36.66
C THR A 323 0.45 -5.91 35.21
N ASP A 324 1.65 -5.63 34.71
CA ASP A 324 1.99 -5.62 33.27
C ASP A 324 3.52 -5.65 33.11
N VAL A 325 4.12 -6.84 33.30
CA VAL A 325 5.50 -7.14 32.87
C VAL A 325 5.56 -8.60 32.46
N VAL A 326 6.28 -8.86 31.36
CA VAL A 326 6.78 -10.15 30.82
C VAL A 326 6.03 -10.67 29.61
N GLU A 327 6.52 -10.31 28.42
CA GLU A 327 6.60 -11.22 27.27
C GLU A 327 7.74 -10.79 26.34
N SER A 328 8.91 -11.41 26.50
CA SER A 328 9.93 -11.55 25.44
C SER A 328 11.01 -12.50 25.95
N LEU A 329 11.61 -13.27 25.03
CA LEU A 329 12.72 -14.22 25.15
C LEU A 329 12.29 -15.69 24.99
N LEU A 330 12.22 -16.12 23.73
CA LEU A 330 12.51 -17.50 23.36
C LEU A 330 13.68 -17.44 22.38
N GLU A 331 14.84 -17.94 22.80
CA GLU A 331 15.91 -18.35 21.90
C GLU A 331 15.43 -19.55 21.08
N GLU A 332 15.83 -19.65 19.81
CA GLU A 332 15.57 -20.83 18.97
C GLU A 332 16.33 -22.04 19.52
N THR A 333 15.66 -23.19 19.63
CA THR A 333 16.16 -24.38 20.33
C THR A 333 16.31 -25.59 19.41
N GLY A 334 16.01 -25.46 18.12
CA GLY A 334 16.03 -26.55 17.15
C GLY A 334 14.97 -27.63 17.45
N LEU A 335 13.92 -27.26 18.18
CA LEU A 335 12.90 -28.21 18.60
C LEU A 335 11.94 -28.56 17.47
N ASN A 336 11.92 -27.78 16.39
CA ASN A 336 10.97 -27.90 15.29
C ASN A 336 11.60 -28.47 14.00
N ASP A 337 12.83 -29.01 14.06
CA ASP A 337 13.62 -29.42 12.87
C ASP A 337 13.15 -30.68 12.15
N THR A 338 12.05 -31.28 12.59
CA THR A 338 11.50 -32.50 12.00
C THR A 338 10.01 -32.38 11.72
N LEU A 339 9.52 -33.14 10.75
CA LEU A 339 8.10 -33.22 10.43
C LEU A 339 7.23 -33.58 11.66
N ILE A 340 7.76 -34.40 12.58
CA ILE A 340 7.05 -34.85 13.78
C ILE A 340 6.96 -33.73 14.82
N THR A 341 8.01 -32.91 14.91
CA THR A 341 8.13 -31.85 15.90
C THR A 341 7.70 -30.48 15.38
N ALA A 342 7.13 -30.44 14.17
CA ALA A 342 6.70 -29.22 13.51
C ALA A 342 5.82 -28.32 14.40
N THR A 343 6.18 -27.04 14.45
CA THR A 343 5.47 -25.99 15.20
C THR A 343 4.07 -25.79 14.64
N GLY A 344 3.05 -25.91 15.48
CA GLY A 344 1.66 -25.68 15.09
C GLY A 344 1.36 -24.20 14.94
N LEU A 345 1.06 -23.75 13.73
CA LEU A 345 0.59 -22.40 13.49
C LEU A 345 -0.93 -22.35 13.62
N LEU A 346 -1.42 -21.36 14.37
CA LEU A 346 -2.85 -21.10 14.52
C LEU A 346 -3.30 -20.13 13.43
N SER A 347 -4.44 -20.46 12.81
CA SER A 347 -5.09 -19.57 11.86
C SER A 347 -5.63 -18.33 12.58
N LYS A 348 -5.37 -17.15 12.02
CA LYS A 348 -5.88 -15.86 12.53
C LYS A 348 -7.33 -15.58 12.08
N THR A 349 -7.86 -16.33 11.12
CA THR A 349 -9.20 -16.14 10.55
C THR A 349 -9.96 -17.47 10.46
N LEU A 350 -11.29 -17.41 10.26
CA LEU A 350 -12.13 -18.62 10.10
C LEU A 350 -12.45 -18.94 8.63
N ALA A 351 -12.01 -18.08 7.69
CA ALA A 351 -12.29 -18.17 6.27
C ALA A 351 -11.02 -17.88 5.44
N PRO A 352 -10.76 -18.63 4.37
CA PRO A 352 -9.69 -18.30 3.41
C PRO A 352 -9.93 -16.97 2.72
N GLY A 353 -8.85 -16.28 2.39
CA GLY A 353 -8.86 -15.00 1.70
C GLY A 353 -7.43 -14.47 1.53
N PRO A 354 -7.24 -13.43 0.71
CA PRO A 354 -5.96 -12.76 0.64
C PRO A 354 -5.79 -12.03 1.98
N GLN A 355 -5.19 -12.65 2.98
CA GLN A 355 -4.76 -12.01 4.23
C GLN A 355 -3.86 -13.00 4.93
N THR A 356 -2.89 -12.51 5.71
CA THR A 356 -1.99 -13.40 6.44
C THR A 356 -2.76 -14.22 7.47
N GLU A 357 -3.00 -15.48 7.10
CA GLU A 357 -3.76 -16.42 7.91
C GLU A 357 -2.86 -17.06 8.98
N TYR A 358 -1.61 -17.36 8.61
CA TYR A 358 -0.60 -17.92 9.49
C TYR A 358 0.61 -17.00 9.51
N GLY A 359 1.17 -16.72 10.69
CA GLY A 359 2.41 -15.97 10.77
C GLY A 359 3.15 -16.18 12.08
N THR A 360 4.48 -16.16 12.00
CA THR A 360 5.37 -16.27 13.16
C THR A 360 6.73 -15.62 12.87
N TRP A 361 7.44 -15.28 13.94
CA TRP A 361 8.86 -14.95 13.91
C TRP A 361 9.67 -16.18 14.37
N ALA A 362 10.87 -16.36 13.84
CA ALA A 362 11.79 -17.46 14.16
C ALA A 362 13.24 -17.09 13.75
N SER A 363 14.18 -18.03 13.84
CA SER A 363 15.58 -17.82 13.45
C SER A 363 16.18 -19.08 12.87
N PHE A 364 17.01 -18.95 11.83
CA PHE A 364 17.97 -20.00 11.48
C PHE A 364 19.14 -19.91 12.47
N GLY A 365 19.14 -20.74 13.51
CA GLY A 365 20.11 -20.72 14.61
C GLY A 365 21.53 -21.13 14.21
N ALA A 366 21.69 -21.92 13.14
CA ALA A 366 23.00 -22.38 12.65
C ALA A 366 22.99 -22.69 11.14
N PRO A 367 24.17 -22.82 10.49
CA PRO A 367 24.23 -23.32 9.12
C PRO A 367 23.64 -24.72 8.98
N GLY A 368 22.67 -24.86 8.08
CA GLY A 368 21.95 -26.12 7.86
C GLY A 368 20.76 -26.33 8.78
N ASP A 369 20.43 -25.34 9.61
CA ASP A 369 19.19 -25.30 10.39
C ASP A 369 17.95 -25.32 9.49
N VAL A 370 16.91 -25.96 9.98
CA VAL A 370 15.65 -26.17 9.29
C VAL A 370 14.53 -26.06 10.29
N ASP A 371 13.51 -25.27 9.97
CA ASP A 371 12.29 -25.21 10.76
C ASP A 371 11.14 -25.90 10.03
N TYR A 372 10.36 -26.70 10.75
CA TYR A 372 9.07 -27.20 10.27
C TYR A 372 7.90 -26.51 10.97
N TYR A 373 6.94 -26.05 10.15
CA TYR A 373 5.64 -25.57 10.58
C TYR A 373 4.55 -26.52 10.10
N ARG A 374 3.50 -26.70 10.91
CA ARG A 374 2.26 -27.38 10.49
C ARG A 374 1.10 -26.40 10.51
N LEU A 375 0.31 -26.42 9.44
CA LEU A 375 -0.89 -25.60 9.28
C LEU A 375 -2.04 -26.46 8.76
N THR A 376 -3.27 -26.08 9.07
CA THR A 376 -4.47 -26.83 8.67
C THR A 376 -5.36 -25.93 7.84
N VAL A 377 -5.54 -26.27 6.56
CA VAL A 377 -6.40 -25.49 5.66
C VAL A 377 -7.82 -25.42 6.24
N PRO A 378 -8.44 -24.23 6.36
CA PRO A 378 -9.80 -24.09 6.87
C PRO A 378 -10.80 -24.99 6.15
N GLY A 379 -11.66 -25.68 6.91
CA GLY A 379 -12.67 -26.59 6.38
C GLY A 379 -13.91 -25.89 5.80
N SER A 380 -13.98 -24.56 5.84
CA SER A 380 -15.11 -23.75 5.36
C SER A 380 -15.23 -23.67 3.83
N VAL A 381 -14.26 -24.23 3.09
CA VAL A 381 -14.30 -24.34 1.62
C VAL A 381 -15.00 -25.64 1.24
N SER A 382 -16.24 -25.55 0.76
CA SER A 382 -17.16 -26.70 0.69
C SER A 382 -16.89 -27.74 -0.41
N ASP A 383 -16.00 -27.49 -1.39
CA ASP A 383 -15.53 -28.52 -2.34
C ASP A 383 -14.34 -28.08 -3.24
N GLY A 384 -13.62 -27.03 -2.84
CA GLY A 384 -12.55 -26.44 -3.66
C GLY A 384 -11.15 -26.82 -3.19
N SER A 385 -10.24 -27.10 -4.12
CA SER A 385 -8.81 -27.01 -3.84
C SER A 385 -8.42 -25.56 -3.57
N VAL A 386 -7.54 -25.31 -2.61
CA VAL A 386 -6.98 -23.99 -2.32
C VAL A 386 -5.55 -23.86 -2.82
N SER A 387 -5.09 -22.63 -2.95
CA SER A 387 -3.69 -22.27 -3.12
C SER A 387 -3.14 -21.78 -1.79
N LEU A 388 -1.95 -22.23 -1.41
CA LEU A 388 -1.23 -21.72 -0.26
C LEU A 388 -0.08 -20.87 -0.76
N LEU A 389 -0.10 -19.58 -0.44
CA LEU A 389 0.98 -18.64 -0.70
C LEU A 389 1.79 -18.47 0.58
N ILE A 390 3.10 -18.65 0.51
CA ILE A 390 3.99 -18.63 1.67
C ILE A 390 5.14 -17.69 1.38
N THR A 391 5.40 -16.76 2.29
CA THR A 391 6.51 -15.80 2.22
C THR A 391 7.40 -15.96 3.45
N VAL A 392 8.71 -16.10 3.21
CA VAL A 392 9.75 -16.13 4.25
C VAL A 392 10.81 -15.09 3.91
N TRP A 393 11.18 -14.26 4.88
CA TRP A 393 12.17 -13.20 4.69
C TRP A 393 13.01 -12.98 5.95
N GLY A 394 14.26 -12.56 5.76
CA GLY A 394 15.14 -12.21 6.86
C GLY A 394 14.69 -10.95 7.60
N ALA A 395 14.77 -10.97 8.94
CA ALA A 395 14.58 -9.79 9.76
C ALA A 395 15.56 -8.69 9.34
N ASP A 396 15.11 -7.42 9.40
CA ASP A 396 15.91 -6.24 9.04
C ASP A 396 16.49 -6.25 7.61
N GLY A 397 15.92 -7.05 6.69
CA GLY A 397 16.34 -7.11 5.29
C GLY A 397 17.60 -7.95 5.07
N ARG A 398 17.95 -8.79 6.06
CA ARG A 398 19.12 -9.67 5.99
C ARG A 398 18.96 -10.70 4.86
N ALA A 399 20.00 -10.83 4.04
CA ALA A 399 20.06 -11.79 2.95
C ALA A 399 20.30 -13.22 3.49
N LEU A 400 19.23 -13.86 3.97
CA LEU A 400 19.29 -15.24 4.47
C LEU A 400 19.17 -16.29 3.36
N ASN A 401 18.78 -15.90 2.14
CA ASN A 401 18.45 -16.80 1.03
C ASN A 401 17.50 -17.92 1.47
N PRO A 402 16.34 -17.59 2.06
CA PRO A 402 15.41 -18.59 2.57
C PRO A 402 14.86 -19.46 1.43
N TRP A 403 14.53 -20.70 1.72
CA TRP A 403 13.84 -21.60 0.81
C TRP A 403 12.70 -22.32 1.52
N ILE A 404 11.66 -22.63 0.75
CA ILE A 404 10.40 -23.15 1.25
C ILE A 404 10.06 -24.45 0.52
N GLU A 405 9.72 -25.49 1.27
CA GLU A 405 9.17 -26.74 0.73
C GLU A 405 7.87 -27.10 1.45
N VAL A 406 6.82 -27.44 0.70
CA VAL A 406 5.53 -27.87 1.27
C VAL A 406 5.38 -29.38 1.15
N ARG A 407 4.92 -30.01 2.23
CA ARG A 407 4.81 -31.46 2.39
C ARG A 407 3.47 -31.87 3.00
N ASP A 408 3.04 -33.10 2.74
CA ASP A 408 1.97 -33.74 3.52
C ASP A 408 2.53 -34.54 4.71
N ALA A 409 1.63 -35.11 5.51
CA ALA A 409 1.97 -35.94 6.67
C ALA A 409 2.77 -37.21 6.34
N THR A 410 2.78 -37.65 5.06
CA THR A 410 3.61 -38.78 4.61
C THR A 410 5.03 -38.36 4.22
N GLY A 411 5.31 -37.05 4.22
CA GLY A 411 6.58 -36.47 3.80
C GLY A 411 6.69 -36.20 2.30
N ARG A 412 5.64 -36.50 1.52
CA ARG A 412 5.59 -36.21 0.08
C ARG A 412 5.65 -34.70 -0.14
N THR A 413 6.57 -34.26 -0.98
CA THR A 413 6.74 -32.85 -1.35
C THR A 413 5.80 -32.46 -2.48
N PHE A 414 5.21 -31.28 -2.38
CA PHE A 414 4.40 -30.66 -3.42
C PHE A 414 5.29 -29.81 -4.33
N ALA A 415 4.95 -29.78 -5.62
CA ALA A 415 5.58 -28.82 -6.52
C ALA A 415 5.16 -27.41 -6.09
N ALA A 416 6.15 -26.54 -5.93
CA ALA A 416 5.94 -25.15 -5.57
C ALA A 416 6.29 -24.27 -6.77
N GLU A 417 5.39 -23.39 -7.13
CA GLU A 417 5.61 -22.33 -8.10
C GLU A 417 6.33 -21.18 -7.37
N VAL A 418 7.48 -20.78 -7.90
CA VAL A 418 8.23 -19.66 -7.33
C VAL A 418 7.61 -18.37 -7.81
N VAL A 419 7.25 -17.53 -6.86
CA VAL A 419 6.64 -16.23 -7.11
C VAL A 419 7.70 -15.15 -6.92
N THR A 420 8.47 -15.21 -5.83
CA THR A 420 9.64 -14.34 -5.57
C THR A 420 10.75 -15.18 -4.96
N ALA A 421 12.01 -14.93 -5.32
CA ALA A 421 13.16 -15.54 -4.67
C ALA A 421 14.42 -14.71 -4.97
N ASN A 422 14.55 -13.56 -4.31
CA ASN A 422 15.61 -12.56 -4.57
C ASN A 422 16.81 -12.66 -3.61
N GLY A 423 16.81 -13.66 -2.73
CA GLY A 423 17.86 -13.89 -1.73
C GLY A 423 17.59 -13.22 -0.37
N ASN A 424 16.73 -12.20 -0.31
CA ASN A 424 16.26 -11.65 0.96
C ASN A 424 14.91 -12.28 1.35
N THR A 425 14.06 -12.46 0.36
CA THR A 425 12.71 -13.00 0.49
C THR A 425 12.47 -14.09 -0.53
N THR A 426 11.76 -15.11 -0.08
CA THR A 426 11.24 -16.18 -0.93
C THR A 426 9.74 -16.31 -0.71
N THR A 427 8.98 -16.15 -1.80
CA THR A 427 7.55 -16.38 -1.87
C THR A 427 7.28 -17.52 -2.82
N VAL A 428 6.57 -18.55 -2.34
CA VAL A 428 6.17 -19.69 -3.15
C VAL A 428 4.68 -19.93 -3.05
N GLN A 429 4.12 -20.46 -4.13
CA GLN A 429 2.74 -20.90 -4.21
C GLN A 429 2.66 -22.42 -4.37
N VAL A 430 1.74 -23.04 -3.64
CA VAL A 430 1.34 -24.43 -3.88
C VAL A 430 -0.15 -24.50 -4.10
N THR A 431 -0.56 -24.95 -5.29
CA THR A 431 -1.96 -25.09 -5.67
C THR A 431 -2.46 -26.52 -5.45
N GLY A 432 -3.79 -26.72 -5.47
CA GLY A 432 -4.37 -28.06 -5.39
C GLY A 432 -4.46 -28.65 -3.97
N LEU A 433 -4.29 -27.85 -2.93
CA LEU A 433 -4.37 -28.32 -1.54
C LEU A 433 -5.83 -28.53 -1.13
N LYS A 434 -6.11 -29.56 -0.34
CA LYS A 434 -7.47 -29.92 0.07
C LYS A 434 -7.86 -29.21 1.37
N ALA A 435 -9.07 -28.67 1.41
CA ALA A 435 -9.65 -28.10 2.62
C ALA A 435 -9.72 -29.11 3.78
N GLY A 436 -9.53 -28.63 5.00
CA GLY A 436 -9.52 -29.45 6.22
C GLY A 436 -8.30 -30.35 6.41
N MET A 437 -7.37 -30.40 5.45
CA MET A 437 -6.14 -31.19 5.56
C MET A 437 -5.01 -30.38 6.19
N THR A 438 -4.15 -31.09 6.92
CA THR A 438 -2.92 -30.53 7.49
C THR A 438 -1.75 -30.69 6.53
N TYR A 439 -1.01 -29.62 6.33
CA TYR A 439 0.21 -29.56 5.54
C TYR A 439 1.37 -29.05 6.39
N PHE A 440 2.58 -29.39 5.94
CA PHE A 440 3.82 -29.05 6.63
C PHE A 440 4.67 -28.18 5.72
N VAL A 441 5.17 -27.08 6.27
CA VAL A 441 6.07 -26.17 5.57
C VAL A 441 7.44 -26.30 6.20
N LYS A 442 8.42 -26.66 5.38
CA LYS A 442 9.83 -26.71 5.76
C LYS A 442 10.49 -25.41 5.28
N THR A 443 11.15 -24.69 6.17
CA THR A 443 11.88 -23.45 5.87
C THR A 443 13.35 -23.60 6.26
N PHE A 444 14.26 -23.13 5.42
CA PHE A 444 15.70 -23.21 5.66
C PHE A 444 16.47 -22.18 4.83
N SER A 445 17.74 -21.93 5.16
CA SER A 445 18.62 -21.09 4.34
C SER A 445 19.34 -21.93 3.27
N ASP A 446 19.12 -21.65 1.97
CA ASP A 446 19.86 -22.26 0.87
C ASP A 446 21.38 -21.93 0.96
N SER A 447 21.73 -20.81 1.60
CA SER A 447 23.12 -20.38 1.80
C SER A 447 23.74 -20.87 3.12
N GLY A 448 22.95 -21.46 4.02
CA GLY A 448 23.36 -21.76 5.38
C GLY A 448 23.58 -20.52 6.26
N ALA A 449 23.05 -19.37 5.86
CA ALA A 449 23.12 -18.14 6.64
C ALA A 449 22.23 -18.26 7.89
N ALA A 450 22.81 -17.97 9.05
CA ALA A 450 22.09 -17.87 10.30
C ALA A 450 21.52 -16.45 10.51
N GLY A 451 20.35 -16.38 11.15
CA GLY A 451 19.70 -15.14 11.54
C GLY A 451 18.18 -15.24 11.61
N ASP A 452 17.60 -14.23 12.24
CA ASP A 452 16.16 -14.12 12.45
C ASP A 452 15.42 -13.94 11.12
N TYR A 453 14.26 -14.56 11.01
CA TYR A 453 13.37 -14.45 9.87
C TYR A 453 11.91 -14.37 10.32
N THR A 454 11.07 -13.90 9.41
CA THR A 454 9.62 -13.92 9.58
C THR A 454 8.99 -14.84 8.54
N PHE A 455 7.94 -15.53 8.97
CA PHE A 455 7.12 -16.41 8.16
C PHE A 455 5.70 -15.85 8.09
N ALA A 456 5.13 -15.80 6.89
CA ALA A 456 3.72 -15.52 6.65
C ALA A 456 3.17 -16.50 5.61
N ALA A 457 1.92 -16.94 5.80
CA ALA A 457 1.21 -17.73 4.80
C ALA A 457 -0.28 -17.39 4.75
N ASP A 458 -0.80 -17.42 3.52
CA ASP A 458 -2.14 -17.00 3.17
C ASP A 458 -2.81 -18.15 2.41
N VAL A 459 -4.06 -18.50 2.76
CA VAL A 459 -4.84 -19.51 2.04
C VAL A 459 -5.82 -18.82 1.10
N ARG A 460 -5.69 -19.14 -0.18
CA ARG A 460 -6.39 -18.47 -1.27
C ARG A 460 -7.29 -19.44 -2.03
N THR A 461 -8.40 -18.94 -2.53
CA THR A 461 -9.29 -19.68 -3.45
C THR A 461 -8.87 -19.51 -4.92
N ASP A 462 -8.01 -18.53 -5.20
CA ASP A 462 -7.37 -18.25 -6.48
C ASP A 462 -5.86 -18.58 -6.44
N ALA A 463 -5.24 -18.67 -7.61
CA ALA A 463 -3.80 -18.84 -7.76
C ALA A 463 -3.16 -17.53 -8.26
N VAL A 464 -2.04 -17.16 -7.65
CA VAL A 464 -1.13 -16.12 -8.16
C VAL A 464 -0.51 -16.60 -9.46
N THR A 465 -0.53 -15.76 -10.49
CA THR A 465 0.09 -16.06 -11.78
C THR A 465 1.02 -14.92 -12.16
N VAL A 466 2.29 -15.23 -12.39
CA VAL A 466 3.25 -14.36 -13.08
C VAL A 466 3.23 -14.76 -14.56
N PRO A 467 2.94 -13.83 -15.49
CA PRO A 467 2.84 -14.16 -16.91
C PRO A 467 4.10 -14.87 -17.44
N GLU A 468 3.91 -15.98 -18.13
CA GLU A 468 5.02 -16.70 -18.76
C GLU A 468 5.55 -15.88 -19.94
N LEU A 469 6.86 -15.62 -19.94
CA LEU A 469 7.56 -15.00 -21.06
C LEU A 469 8.14 -16.06 -22.01
N ALA A 470 8.71 -17.13 -21.47
CA ALA A 470 9.23 -18.25 -22.25
C ALA A 470 9.41 -19.52 -21.42
N THR A 471 9.30 -20.68 -22.06
CA THR A 471 9.69 -21.98 -21.50
C THR A 471 10.52 -22.75 -22.53
N GLY A 472 11.45 -23.58 -22.08
CA GLY A 472 12.31 -24.32 -23.00
C GLY A 472 13.36 -25.19 -22.34
N THR A 473 14.31 -25.66 -23.14
CA THR A 473 15.49 -26.39 -22.66
C THR A 473 16.75 -25.70 -23.16
N VAL A 474 17.78 -25.67 -22.32
CA VAL A 474 19.12 -25.20 -22.64
C VAL A 474 20.08 -26.35 -22.43
N THR A 475 21.05 -26.48 -23.34
CA THR A 475 22.06 -27.55 -23.30
C THR A 475 23.44 -26.96 -23.06
N ALA A 476 24.45 -27.81 -22.93
CA ALA A 476 25.85 -27.39 -22.84
C ALA A 476 26.31 -26.47 -23.99
N THR A 477 25.66 -26.55 -25.15
CA THR A 477 26.09 -25.87 -26.39
C THR A 477 25.03 -24.94 -26.99
N SER A 478 23.84 -24.84 -26.37
CA SER A 478 22.74 -24.02 -26.88
C SER A 478 22.17 -23.08 -25.82
N SER A 479 21.83 -21.87 -26.25
CA SER A 479 21.05 -20.88 -25.50
C SER A 479 19.67 -20.71 -26.14
N ALA A 480 18.70 -20.29 -25.33
CA ALA A 480 17.40 -19.82 -25.79
C ALA A 480 17.35 -18.29 -25.71
N THR A 481 16.61 -17.67 -26.62
CA THR A 481 16.45 -16.21 -26.67
C THR A 481 14.96 -15.88 -26.79
N THR A 482 14.50 -14.91 -26.01
CA THR A 482 13.14 -14.35 -26.08
C THR A 482 13.23 -12.82 -26.03
N GLU A 483 12.20 -12.13 -26.50
CA GLU A 483 12.15 -10.66 -26.54
C GLU A 483 10.90 -10.15 -25.82
N PHE A 484 10.99 -8.96 -25.24
CA PHE A 484 9.84 -8.21 -24.73
C PHE A 484 10.04 -6.71 -24.96
N THR A 485 8.95 -5.95 -24.96
CA THR A 485 8.96 -4.49 -25.15
C THR A 485 8.32 -3.82 -23.95
N LEU A 486 8.96 -2.77 -23.45
CA LEU A 486 8.38 -1.85 -22.48
C LEU A 486 7.98 -0.57 -23.20
N ASN A 487 6.69 -0.25 -23.17
CA ASN A 487 6.18 0.97 -23.79
C ASN A 487 6.49 2.22 -22.95
N GLN A 488 6.82 2.03 -21.67
CA GLN A 488 7.16 3.09 -20.73
C GLN A 488 8.30 2.64 -19.82
N THR A 489 9.00 3.61 -19.24
CA THR A 489 10.04 3.37 -18.25
C THR A 489 9.40 2.88 -16.96
N GLY A 490 9.84 1.73 -16.46
CA GLY A 490 9.27 1.15 -15.26
C GLY A 490 10.08 -0.02 -14.72
N GLN A 491 9.68 -0.50 -13.57
CA GLN A 491 10.24 -1.71 -12.98
C GLN A 491 9.57 -2.95 -13.54
N VAL A 492 10.36 -3.99 -13.78
CA VAL A 492 9.90 -5.33 -14.15
C VAL A 492 10.37 -6.36 -13.15
N HIS A 493 9.52 -7.36 -12.91
CA HIS A 493 9.78 -8.51 -12.09
C HIS A 493 9.94 -9.73 -12.99
N LEU A 494 11.09 -10.40 -12.92
CA LEU A 494 11.35 -11.63 -13.66
C LEU A 494 11.53 -12.79 -12.71
N VAL A 495 10.98 -13.96 -13.07
CA VAL A 495 11.21 -15.23 -12.37
C VAL A 495 11.81 -16.24 -13.33
N LEU A 496 12.97 -16.80 -12.98
CA LEU A 496 13.60 -17.90 -13.70
C LEU A 496 13.55 -19.14 -12.82
N SER A 497 12.87 -20.18 -13.30
CA SER A 497 12.85 -21.51 -12.68
C SER A 497 13.61 -22.51 -13.54
N ALA A 498 14.47 -23.32 -12.94
CA ALA A 498 15.25 -24.34 -13.63
C ALA A 498 14.82 -25.75 -13.19
N THR A 499 14.65 -26.66 -14.16
CA THR A 499 14.33 -28.07 -13.93
C THR A 499 15.44 -28.96 -14.45
N GLY A 500 15.74 -30.03 -13.71
CA GLY A 500 16.82 -30.96 -14.05
C GLY A 500 17.39 -31.62 -12.79
N ALA A 501 18.34 -32.54 -12.98
CA ALA A 501 18.95 -33.26 -11.86
C ALA A 501 20.02 -32.44 -11.12
N ARG A 502 20.77 -31.61 -11.85
CA ARG A 502 21.84 -30.72 -11.34
C ARG A 502 22.15 -29.66 -12.37
N GLY A 503 22.81 -28.59 -11.95
CA GLY A 503 23.31 -27.54 -12.84
C GLY A 503 22.70 -26.18 -12.56
N THR A 504 23.02 -25.19 -13.40
CA THR A 504 22.55 -23.81 -13.25
C THR A 504 22.22 -23.19 -14.60
N VAL A 505 21.04 -22.57 -14.67
CA VAL A 505 20.60 -21.74 -15.80
C VAL A 505 20.84 -20.28 -15.45
N GLU A 506 21.37 -19.50 -16.38
CA GLU A 506 21.52 -18.05 -16.29
C GLU A 506 20.64 -17.37 -17.34
N ALA A 507 19.95 -16.31 -16.94
CA ALA A 507 19.26 -15.38 -17.82
C ALA A 507 20.00 -14.03 -17.83
N VAL A 508 20.21 -13.47 -19.02
CA VAL A 508 20.84 -12.16 -19.23
C VAL A 508 19.90 -11.30 -20.05
N ILE A 509 19.55 -10.12 -19.53
CA ILE A 509 18.66 -9.14 -20.14
C ILE A 509 19.53 -8.07 -20.80
N THR A 510 19.34 -7.82 -22.10
CA THR A 510 20.06 -6.81 -22.87
C THR A 510 19.11 -5.84 -23.54
N ASN A 511 19.44 -4.55 -23.56
CA ASN A 511 18.71 -3.55 -24.34
C ASN A 511 19.05 -3.64 -25.85
N GLU A 512 18.36 -2.85 -26.68
CA GLU A 512 18.58 -2.81 -28.13
C GLU A 512 20.00 -2.36 -28.52
N ALA A 513 20.69 -1.59 -27.67
CA ALA A 513 22.09 -1.22 -27.86
C ALA A 513 23.09 -2.35 -27.53
N GLY A 514 22.60 -3.49 -27.02
CA GLY A 514 23.41 -4.64 -26.61
C GLY A 514 24.01 -4.52 -25.21
N GLU A 515 23.61 -3.52 -24.43
CA GLU A 515 24.07 -3.33 -23.05
C GLU A 515 23.29 -4.23 -22.09
N VAL A 516 23.96 -4.79 -21.09
CA VAL A 516 23.35 -5.68 -20.10
C VAL A 516 22.58 -4.85 -19.07
N ALA A 517 21.25 -4.99 -19.06
CA ALA A 517 20.36 -4.34 -18.11
C ALA A 517 20.16 -5.17 -16.82
N GLY A 518 20.30 -6.49 -16.88
CA GLY A 518 20.17 -7.36 -15.71
C GLY A 518 20.68 -8.78 -15.96
N ARG A 519 21.05 -9.49 -14.89
CA ARG A 519 21.48 -10.90 -14.96
C ARG A 519 21.18 -11.64 -13.67
N PHE A 520 20.70 -12.88 -13.77
CA PHE A 520 20.38 -13.72 -12.62
C PHE A 520 20.36 -15.19 -13.02
N SER A 521 20.48 -16.10 -12.03
CA SER A 521 20.66 -17.52 -12.29
C SER A 521 19.92 -18.39 -11.28
N ALA A 522 19.37 -19.52 -11.73
CA ALA A 522 18.68 -20.49 -10.91
C ALA A 522 19.32 -21.89 -11.02
N ALA A 523 19.53 -22.54 -9.87
CA ALA A 523 19.99 -23.92 -9.83
C ALA A 523 18.87 -24.89 -10.20
N ALA A 524 19.21 -26.10 -10.66
CA ALA A 524 18.22 -27.13 -10.96
C ALA A 524 17.33 -27.44 -9.73
N GLY A 525 16.00 -27.44 -9.92
CA GLY A 525 15.03 -27.60 -8.84
C GLY A 525 14.82 -26.34 -7.98
N ARG A 526 15.28 -25.18 -8.47
CA ARG A 526 15.09 -23.87 -7.84
C ARG A 526 14.50 -22.87 -8.83
N GLY A 527 13.94 -21.81 -8.25
CA GLY A 527 13.68 -20.56 -8.96
C GLY A 527 14.39 -19.39 -8.28
N ARG A 528 14.67 -18.37 -9.06
CA ARG A 528 15.21 -17.08 -8.60
C ARG A 528 14.49 -15.96 -9.31
N SER A 529 14.32 -14.84 -8.62
CA SER A 529 13.73 -13.65 -9.20
C SER A 529 14.72 -12.49 -9.30
N LEU A 530 14.45 -11.58 -10.21
CA LEU A 530 15.17 -10.33 -10.39
C LEU A 530 14.17 -9.21 -10.64
N ASP A 531 14.25 -8.17 -9.81
CA ASP A 531 13.56 -6.91 -10.02
C ASP A 531 14.54 -5.92 -10.66
N VAL A 532 14.17 -5.32 -11.79
CA VAL A 532 15.04 -4.37 -12.50
C VAL A 532 14.24 -3.20 -13.04
N TYR A 533 14.79 -2.00 -12.89
CA TYR A 533 14.22 -0.76 -13.42
C TYR A 533 14.74 -0.51 -14.83
N LEU A 534 13.85 -0.49 -15.81
CA LEU A 534 14.16 -0.46 -17.24
C LEU A 534 13.53 0.76 -17.90
N ALA A 535 14.27 1.40 -18.80
CA ALA A 535 13.72 2.45 -19.65
C ALA A 535 12.74 1.86 -20.68
N ALA A 536 11.84 2.68 -21.21
CA ALA A 536 11.02 2.31 -22.37
C ALA A 536 11.92 1.83 -23.52
N GLY A 537 11.57 0.72 -24.15
CA GLY A 537 12.35 0.14 -25.25
C GLY A 537 12.20 -1.37 -25.37
N LYS A 538 12.89 -1.92 -26.37
CA LYS A 538 12.93 -3.36 -26.65
C LYS A 538 14.09 -4.04 -25.91
N TYR A 539 13.81 -5.20 -25.34
CA TYR A 539 14.78 -6.01 -24.60
C TYR A 539 14.81 -7.44 -25.10
N THR A 540 15.99 -8.04 -25.03
CA THR A 540 16.24 -9.45 -25.33
C THR A 540 16.71 -10.16 -24.06
N VAL A 541 16.10 -11.30 -23.74
CA VAL A 541 16.56 -12.18 -22.66
C VAL A 541 17.20 -13.42 -23.26
N THR A 542 18.47 -13.63 -22.97
CA THR A 542 19.20 -14.85 -23.35
C THR A 542 19.35 -15.77 -22.15
N THR A 543 18.81 -16.98 -22.27
CA THR A 543 18.85 -18.03 -21.26
C THR A 543 19.83 -19.12 -21.67
N ARG A 544 20.73 -19.55 -20.78
CA ARG A 544 21.75 -20.56 -21.09
C ARG A 544 22.12 -21.42 -19.89
N SER A 545 22.58 -22.65 -20.13
CA SER A 545 23.24 -23.45 -19.10
C SER A 545 24.65 -22.91 -18.87
N VAL A 546 24.97 -22.53 -17.64
CA VAL A 546 26.33 -22.08 -17.26
C VAL A 546 27.14 -23.19 -16.61
N SER A 547 26.50 -24.27 -16.18
CA SER A 547 27.17 -25.48 -15.68
C SER A 547 27.50 -26.48 -16.78
N GLY A 548 26.92 -26.32 -17.97
CA GLY A 548 27.07 -27.26 -19.09
C GLY A 548 26.17 -28.49 -19.01
N ASP A 549 25.22 -28.54 -18.06
CA ASP A 549 24.20 -29.59 -17.98
C ASP A 549 22.98 -29.25 -18.85
N ASP A 550 22.23 -30.27 -19.28
CA ASP A 550 20.96 -30.09 -19.97
C ASP A 550 19.85 -29.79 -18.95
N LEU A 551 19.23 -28.62 -19.08
CA LEU A 551 18.28 -28.08 -18.12
C LEU A 551 17.03 -27.58 -18.83
N GLY A 552 15.86 -27.87 -18.25
CA GLY A 552 14.64 -27.15 -18.59
C GLY A 552 14.60 -25.80 -17.87
N PHE A 553 13.97 -24.80 -18.46
CA PHE A 553 13.74 -23.52 -17.82
C PHE A 553 12.33 -23.01 -18.10
N GLN A 554 11.79 -22.25 -17.14
CA GLN A 554 10.65 -21.37 -17.33
C GLN A 554 11.06 -19.96 -16.90
N LEU A 555 10.77 -18.98 -17.75
CA LEU A 555 11.01 -17.57 -17.54
C LEU A 555 9.66 -16.86 -17.56
N SER A 556 9.34 -16.17 -16.48
CA SER A 556 8.13 -15.34 -16.35
C SER A 556 8.53 -13.88 -16.18
N LEU A 557 7.66 -12.97 -16.62
CA LEU A 557 7.86 -11.53 -16.53
C LEU A 557 6.54 -10.82 -16.21
N ALA A 558 6.58 -9.88 -15.27
CA ALA A 558 5.52 -8.92 -15.03
C ALA A 558 6.10 -7.50 -15.01
N SER A 559 5.36 -6.52 -15.53
CA SER A 559 5.64 -5.13 -15.18
C SER A 559 5.15 -4.90 -13.75
N VAL A 560 5.92 -4.16 -12.97
CA VAL A 560 5.70 -3.94 -11.53
C VAL A 560 5.13 -2.56 -11.29
N THR A 561 5.50 -1.58 -12.11
CA THR A 561 5.13 -0.17 -11.92
C THR A 561 4.39 0.38 -13.12
N ASP A 562 3.53 1.38 -12.89
CA ASP A 562 2.86 2.16 -13.94
C ASP A 562 3.17 3.66 -13.71
N PRO A 563 4.07 4.28 -14.50
CA PRO A 563 4.47 5.68 -14.32
C PRO A 563 3.38 6.66 -14.80
N VAL A 564 3.25 7.82 -14.15
CA VAL A 564 2.43 8.93 -14.63
C VAL A 564 3.21 9.83 -15.58
N GLY A 565 2.66 10.02 -16.78
CA GLY A 565 3.26 10.81 -17.86
C GLY A 565 3.08 12.33 -17.69
N ALA A 566 4.16 13.08 -17.92
CA ALA A 566 4.18 14.53 -17.69
C ALA A 566 3.50 15.37 -18.79
N GLN A 567 3.24 14.83 -19.99
CA GLN A 567 2.58 15.52 -21.10
C GLN A 567 1.77 14.55 -21.99
N PRO A 568 0.57 14.93 -22.49
CA PRO A 568 -0.07 14.22 -23.58
C PRO A 568 0.67 14.47 -24.90
N GLU A 569 0.99 13.43 -25.67
CA GLU A 569 1.10 13.59 -27.12
C GLU A 569 -0.32 13.65 -27.71
N ASP A 570 -0.52 14.58 -28.65
CA ASP A 570 -1.78 14.91 -29.28
C ASP A 570 -2.65 13.67 -29.61
N PRO A 571 -3.78 13.46 -28.92
CA PRO A 571 -4.62 12.27 -29.11
C PRO A 571 -5.42 12.33 -30.42
N THR A 572 -5.31 13.40 -31.20
CA THR A 572 -6.13 13.60 -32.40
C THR A 572 -5.53 13.02 -33.68
N GLY A 573 -4.34 12.41 -33.64
CA GLY A 573 -3.74 11.76 -34.82
C GLY A 573 -3.53 12.69 -36.01
N THR A 574 -3.53 14.01 -35.81
CA THR A 574 -3.35 15.00 -36.86
C THR A 574 -2.07 15.78 -36.55
N PRO A 575 -0.99 15.65 -37.34
CA PRO A 575 0.19 16.48 -37.12
C PRO A 575 -0.23 17.96 -37.21
N ALA A 576 0.05 18.74 -36.17
CA ALA A 576 -0.06 20.18 -36.28
C ALA A 576 0.73 20.64 -37.51
N PRO A 577 0.14 21.44 -38.42
CA PRO A 577 0.85 21.87 -39.62
C PRO A 577 2.11 22.65 -39.19
N THR A 578 3.27 22.26 -39.73
CA THR A 578 4.59 22.87 -39.45
C THR A 578 4.75 24.27 -40.05
N THR A 579 3.65 24.94 -40.37
CA THR A 579 3.60 26.32 -40.86
C THR A 579 2.60 27.11 -40.01
N PRO A 580 3.02 28.23 -39.39
CA PRO A 580 2.12 29.14 -38.72
C PRO A 580 1.02 29.58 -39.69
N PRO A 581 -0.27 29.60 -39.31
CA PRO A 581 -1.30 30.18 -40.14
C PRO A 581 -0.97 31.68 -40.34
N ASN A 582 -1.13 32.16 -41.57
CA ASN A 582 -1.03 33.58 -41.86
C ASN A 582 -1.95 34.37 -40.90
N PRO A 583 -1.48 35.51 -40.36
CA PRO A 583 -2.34 36.36 -39.55
C PRO A 583 -3.56 36.80 -40.39
N PRO A 584 -4.77 36.82 -39.82
CA PRO A 584 -5.95 37.32 -40.51
C PRO A 584 -5.73 38.78 -40.92
N PRO A 585 -6.33 39.25 -42.03
CA PRO A 585 -6.27 40.66 -42.41
C PRO A 585 -6.79 41.52 -41.26
N SER A 586 -6.02 42.55 -40.89
CA SER A 586 -6.40 43.52 -39.87
C SER A 586 -7.76 44.14 -40.20
N GLU A 587 -8.71 43.97 -39.28
CA GLU A 587 -10.03 44.60 -39.34
C GLU A 587 -9.90 46.14 -39.25
N PRO A 588 -10.73 46.94 -39.96
CA PRO A 588 -10.68 48.40 -39.85
C PRO A 588 -11.07 48.85 -38.43
N PRO A 589 -10.51 49.95 -37.92
CA PRO A 589 -10.82 50.43 -36.58
C PRO A 589 -12.30 50.84 -36.46
N PRO A 590 -12.95 50.58 -35.32
CA PRO A 590 -14.32 51.03 -35.07
C PRO A 590 -14.38 52.55 -34.90
N PRO A 591 -15.53 53.19 -35.20
CA PRO A 591 -15.72 54.62 -35.01
C PRO A 591 -15.68 54.99 -33.53
N THR A 592 -15.08 56.14 -33.23
CA THR A 592 -14.94 56.70 -31.88
C THR A 592 -16.26 57.21 -31.31
N ASP A 593 -16.70 56.66 -30.18
CA ASP A 593 -17.80 57.20 -29.35
C ASP A 593 -17.29 58.24 -28.32
N PRO A 594 -18.16 59.13 -27.81
CA PRO A 594 -17.77 60.31 -27.03
C PRO A 594 -17.44 60.01 -25.56
N ILE A 595 -16.52 60.82 -25.02
CA ILE A 595 -16.00 60.80 -23.64
C ILE A 595 -17.12 60.99 -22.58
N PRO A 596 -17.19 60.17 -21.51
CA PRO A 596 -18.04 60.42 -20.35
C PRO A 596 -17.41 61.43 -19.36
N PRO A 597 -18.21 62.19 -18.58
CA PRO A 597 -17.70 63.19 -17.65
C PRO A 597 -17.10 62.57 -16.36
N SER A 598 -16.14 63.28 -15.79
CA SER A 598 -15.35 62.92 -14.59
C SER A 598 -16.18 62.76 -13.31
N GLU A 599 -15.80 61.76 -12.49
CA GLU A 599 -16.36 61.39 -11.19
C GLU A 599 -16.12 62.47 -10.09
N PRO A 600 -17.07 62.70 -9.16
CA PRO A 600 -16.89 63.67 -8.06
C PRO A 600 -16.10 63.09 -6.85
N PRO A 601 -15.46 63.95 -6.02
CA PRO A 601 -14.60 63.50 -4.92
C PRO A 601 -15.36 62.95 -3.69
N PRO A 602 -14.71 62.11 -2.86
CA PRO A 602 -15.34 61.44 -1.72
C PRO A 602 -15.59 62.35 -0.49
N PRO A 603 -16.56 62.00 0.38
CA PRO A 603 -16.93 62.79 1.56
C PRO A 603 -15.96 62.63 2.76
N PRO A 604 -15.93 63.61 3.69
CA PRO A 604 -15.02 63.61 4.84
C PRO A 604 -15.45 62.67 5.98
N PRO A 605 -14.51 62.23 6.85
CA PRO A 605 -14.75 61.28 7.93
C PRO A 605 -15.51 61.88 9.13
N PRO A 606 -16.22 61.04 9.93
CA PRO A 606 -17.01 61.47 11.08
C PRO A 606 -16.17 61.84 12.32
N PRO A 607 -16.70 62.70 13.23
CA PRO A 607 -15.98 63.17 14.41
C PRO A 607 -15.90 62.13 15.55
N PRO A 608 -14.90 62.24 16.45
CA PRO A 608 -14.68 61.29 17.54
C PRO A 608 -15.69 61.43 18.70
N PRO A 609 -15.91 60.35 19.49
CA PRO A 609 -16.86 60.35 20.60
C PRO A 609 -16.35 61.15 21.82
N PRO A 610 -17.26 61.69 22.67
CA PRO A 610 -16.88 62.51 23.82
C PRO A 610 -16.41 61.68 25.03
N ASP A 611 -15.46 62.25 25.79
CA ASP A 611 -14.83 61.65 26.97
C ASP A 611 -15.79 61.38 28.14
N PRO A 612 -15.54 60.33 28.95
CA PRO A 612 -16.34 60.04 30.14
C PRO A 612 -15.99 60.96 31.32
N HIS A 613 -17.00 61.61 31.88
CA HIS A 613 -16.91 62.36 33.14
C HIS A 613 -16.79 61.42 34.38
N PRO A 614 -16.07 61.83 35.45
CA PRO A 614 -15.84 61.02 36.64
C PRO A 614 -17.03 61.01 37.62
N PRO A 615 -17.11 60.04 38.55
CA PRO A 615 -18.29 59.84 39.40
C PRO A 615 -18.21 60.61 40.72
N ALA A 616 -19.33 61.17 41.19
CA ALA A 616 -19.55 61.47 42.61
C ALA A 616 -21.02 61.74 42.98
N GLN A 617 -21.50 60.93 43.95
CA GLN A 617 -22.42 61.20 45.08
C GLN A 617 -23.85 61.69 44.73
N TRP A 618 -24.96 61.16 45.26
CA TRP A 618 -25.29 60.46 46.51
C TRP A 618 -26.30 59.33 46.25
#